data_AF-A0A7X0M7T3-F1
#
_entry.id   AF-A0A7X0M7T3-F1
#
_cell.length_a   1.000
_cell.length_b   1.000
_cell.length_c   1.000
_cell.angle_alpha   90.00
_cell.angle_beta   90.00
_cell.angle_gamma   90.00
#
_symmetry.space_group_name_H-M   'P 1'
#
loop_
_entity.id
_entity.type
_entity.pdbx_description
1 polymer ?
#
loop_
_entity_poly.entity_id
_entity_poly.type
_entity_poly.pdbx_seq_one_letter_code
_entity_poly.pdbx_strand_id
1 'polypeptide(L)'
;MDEDTMAEQATTPYSEFDELVPLTGLKDWAFKARTDLARYLKPLTIQDDVKPYAEAVHGRLITLETAIGVKNVAEADARAAFVGWLEKNDWGGGFRFFIDTNTEEVRKAQEAAAQAAVNRIIQSATSVAVDLRNGYSGVGNKIGTVVAGLSETAAGRTFTGNSGGYVRAAQQHALMAELLSRTAQREDWDVNACAEVDAMNKYLLATPAVRRLSDIPRGKLFFHAETYAWEKGTWQARKACKNCDQWLIRIGAGRV
;
A
#
# COMPACT_ATOMS: atom_id res chain seq x y z
N MET A 1 -50.56 -27.19 -45.64
CA MET A 1 -49.20 -26.79 -46.07
C MET A 1 -48.96 -25.51 -45.33
N ASP A 2 -48.42 -25.67 -44.13
CA ASP A 2 -48.28 -24.61 -43.15
C ASP A 2 -46.96 -23.90 -43.39
N GLU A 3 -47.03 -22.59 -43.63
CA GLU A 3 -45.88 -21.70 -43.72
C GLU A 3 -45.38 -21.40 -42.31
N ASP A 4 -44.39 -22.17 -41.88
CA ASP A 4 -43.68 -21.94 -40.62
C ASP A 4 -42.64 -20.83 -40.83
N THR A 5 -42.98 -19.62 -40.39
CA THR A 5 -42.09 -18.45 -40.41
C THR A 5 -41.26 -18.47 -39.14
N MET A 6 -40.05 -19.04 -39.25
CA MET A 6 -39.04 -18.94 -38.20
C MET A 6 -38.60 -17.48 -38.06
N ALA A 7 -39.06 -16.83 -36.99
CA ALA A 7 -38.60 -15.52 -36.59
C ALA A 7 -37.11 -15.59 -36.24
N GLU A 8 -36.29 -15.02 -37.11
CA GLU A 8 -34.86 -14.78 -36.88
C GLU A 8 -34.73 -13.84 -35.68
N GLN A 9 -34.31 -14.39 -34.53
CA GLN A 9 -33.99 -13.58 -33.35
C GLN A 9 -32.75 -12.74 -33.67
N ALA A 10 -32.96 -11.47 -33.98
CA ALA A 10 -31.90 -10.50 -34.10
C ALA A 10 -31.13 -10.42 -32.76
N THR A 11 -29.93 -10.99 -32.72
CA THR A 11 -28.97 -10.70 -31.66
C THR A 11 -28.61 -9.22 -31.76
N THR A 12 -29.05 -8.42 -30.79
CA THR A 12 -28.65 -7.02 -30.68
C THR A 12 -27.12 -6.95 -30.69
N PRO A 13 -26.49 -6.10 -31.54
CA PRO A 13 -25.04 -5.99 -31.56
C PRO A 13 -24.55 -5.58 -30.17
N TYR A 14 -23.55 -6.31 -29.70
CA TYR A 14 -22.92 -6.09 -28.40
C TYR A 14 -22.18 -4.76 -28.40
N SER A 15 -22.56 -3.83 -27.52
CA SER A 15 -21.91 -2.53 -27.37
C SER A 15 -20.68 -2.63 -26.46
N GLU A 16 -19.54 -2.09 -26.86
CA GLU A 16 -18.39 -1.98 -25.94
C GLU A 16 -18.68 -1.07 -24.72
N PHE A 17 -19.65 -0.16 -24.84
CA PHE A 17 -20.05 0.72 -23.76
C PHE A 17 -20.97 0.04 -22.74
N ASP A 18 -21.58 -1.09 -23.10
CA ASP A 18 -22.45 -1.83 -22.17
C ASP A 18 -21.67 -2.33 -20.94
N GLU A 19 -20.41 -2.69 -21.08
CA GLU A 19 -19.57 -3.12 -19.96
C GLU A 19 -19.11 -1.95 -19.07
N LEU A 20 -19.06 -0.74 -19.62
CA LEU A 20 -18.50 0.44 -18.97
C LEU A 20 -19.55 1.26 -18.20
N VAL A 21 -20.83 1.07 -18.51
CA VAL A 21 -21.96 1.74 -17.84
C VAL A 21 -22.68 0.74 -16.93
N PRO A 22 -22.74 0.99 -15.61
CA PRO A 22 -23.27 0.01 -14.66
C PRO A 22 -24.76 -0.22 -14.87
N LEU A 23 -25.19 -1.45 -14.57
CA LEU A 23 -26.59 -1.87 -14.69
C LEU A 23 -27.50 -1.29 -13.59
N THR A 24 -26.94 -0.89 -12.45
CA THR A 24 -27.67 -0.41 -11.27
C THR A 24 -26.94 0.73 -10.59
N GLY A 25 -27.66 1.60 -9.87
CA GLY A 25 -27.06 2.73 -9.15
C GLY A 25 -26.59 3.81 -10.13
N LEU A 26 -27.28 3.92 -11.26
CA LEU A 26 -26.85 4.68 -12.42
C LEU A 26 -26.80 6.18 -12.14
N LYS A 27 -27.66 6.68 -11.25
CA LYS A 27 -27.67 8.08 -10.81
C LYS A 27 -26.38 8.45 -10.07
N ASP A 28 -25.97 7.65 -9.08
CA ASP A 28 -24.78 7.93 -8.27
C ASP A 28 -23.51 7.76 -9.09
N TRP A 29 -23.48 6.76 -9.96
CA TRP A 29 -22.41 6.61 -10.95
C TRP A 29 -22.32 7.82 -11.88
N ALA A 30 -23.44 8.29 -12.45
CA ALA A 30 -23.44 9.42 -13.37
C ALA A 30 -22.96 10.71 -12.68
N PHE A 31 -23.41 10.95 -11.44
CA PHE A 31 -22.95 12.07 -10.61
C PHE A 31 -21.45 12.02 -10.35
N LYS A 32 -20.92 10.86 -9.97
CA LYS A 32 -19.49 10.66 -9.76
C LYS A 32 -18.71 10.87 -11.06
N ALA A 33 -19.14 10.23 -12.15
CA ALA A 33 -18.49 10.33 -13.46
C ALA A 33 -18.45 11.76 -13.97
N ARG A 34 -19.56 12.51 -13.83
CA ARG A 34 -19.63 13.94 -14.17
C ARG A 34 -18.65 14.76 -13.34
N THR A 35 -18.61 14.52 -12.03
CA THR A 35 -17.76 15.26 -11.10
C THR A 35 -16.28 15.03 -11.38
N ASP A 36 -15.90 13.78 -11.66
CA ASP A 36 -14.54 13.42 -12.05
C ASP A 36 -14.18 14.01 -13.43
N LEU A 37 -15.06 13.91 -14.42
CA LEU A 37 -14.84 14.52 -15.75
C LEU A 37 -14.69 16.04 -15.69
N ALA A 38 -15.49 16.72 -14.86
CA ALA A 38 -15.38 18.17 -14.64
C ALA A 38 -14.02 18.58 -14.04
N ARG A 39 -13.36 17.68 -13.28
CA ARG A 39 -12.01 17.93 -12.75
C ARG A 39 -10.97 18.02 -13.86
N TYR A 40 -11.13 17.29 -14.97
CA TYR A 40 -10.22 17.34 -16.12
C TYR A 40 -10.53 18.47 -17.09
N LEU A 41 -11.80 18.86 -17.20
CA LEU A 41 -12.21 19.98 -18.06
C LEU A 41 -11.74 21.35 -17.55
N LYS A 42 -11.69 21.53 -16.22
CA LYS A 42 -11.32 22.82 -15.60
C LYS A 42 -9.86 23.26 -15.81
N PRO A 43 -8.83 22.40 -15.63
CA PRO A 43 -7.43 22.79 -15.76
C PRO A 43 -6.84 22.66 -17.18
N LEU A 44 -7.67 22.52 -18.24
CA LEU A 44 -7.19 22.29 -19.63
C LEU A 44 -6.23 21.09 -19.74
N THR A 45 -6.43 20.04 -18.95
CA THR A 45 -5.62 18.82 -18.99
C THR A 45 -5.96 17.90 -20.16
N ILE A 46 -6.97 18.25 -20.95
CA ILE A 46 -7.43 17.48 -22.12
C ILE A 46 -6.92 18.17 -23.37
N GLN A 47 -6.43 17.37 -24.34
CA GLN A 47 -6.02 17.87 -25.66
C GLN A 47 -7.19 18.58 -26.36
N ASP A 48 -6.91 19.64 -27.11
CA ASP A 48 -7.92 20.53 -27.69
C ASP A 48 -8.88 19.81 -28.65
N ASP A 49 -8.45 18.71 -29.28
CA ASP A 49 -9.23 17.88 -30.18
C ASP A 49 -10.19 16.91 -29.44
N VAL A 50 -9.85 16.47 -28.23
CA VAL A 50 -10.69 15.58 -27.40
C VAL A 50 -11.66 16.37 -26.51
N LYS A 51 -11.27 17.58 -26.11
CA LYS A 51 -12.04 18.46 -25.22
C LYS A 51 -13.52 18.65 -25.61
N PRO A 52 -13.90 18.99 -26.86
CA PRO A 52 -15.31 19.19 -27.21
C PRO A 52 -16.15 17.91 -27.03
N TYR A 53 -15.57 16.74 -27.27
CA TYR A 53 -16.25 15.46 -27.05
C TYR A 53 -16.40 15.15 -25.55
N ALA A 54 -15.38 15.45 -24.74
CA ALA A 54 -15.46 15.34 -23.29
C ALA A 54 -16.52 16.28 -22.68
N GLU A 55 -16.66 17.51 -23.20
CA GLU A 55 -17.73 18.44 -22.80
C GLU A 55 -19.12 17.91 -23.16
N ALA A 56 -19.28 17.31 -24.34
CA ALA A 56 -20.53 16.68 -24.75
C ALA A 56 -20.92 15.51 -23.84
N VAL A 57 -19.95 14.67 -23.48
CA VAL A 57 -20.14 13.57 -22.51
C VAL A 57 -20.54 14.11 -21.14
N HIS A 58 -19.88 15.16 -20.65
CA HIS A 58 -20.23 15.81 -19.39
C HIS A 58 -21.67 16.33 -19.40
N GLY A 59 -22.11 16.99 -20.47
CA GLY A 59 -23.50 17.41 -20.65
C GLY A 59 -24.49 16.24 -20.70
N ARG A 60 -24.09 15.13 -21.31
CA ARG A 60 -24.93 13.93 -21.37
C ARG A 60 -25.09 13.25 -20.01
N LEU A 61 -24.04 13.24 -19.17
CA LEU A 61 -24.12 12.74 -17.80
C LEU A 61 -25.11 13.55 -16.93
N ILE A 62 -25.15 14.89 -17.08
CA ILE A 62 -26.18 15.74 -16.43
C ILE A 62 -27.59 15.32 -16.87
N THR A 63 -27.77 15.05 -18.16
CA THR A 63 -29.06 14.62 -18.72
C THR A 63 -29.49 13.28 -18.13
N LEU A 64 -28.54 12.35 -17.99
CA LEU A 64 -28.76 11.04 -17.37
C LEU A 64 -29.19 11.18 -15.90
N GLU A 65 -28.46 11.96 -15.09
CA GLU A 65 -28.81 12.25 -13.70
C GLU A 65 -30.21 12.84 -13.57
N THR A 66 -30.56 13.79 -14.44
CA THR A 66 -31.88 14.44 -14.43
C THR A 66 -33.00 13.48 -14.83
N ALA A 67 -32.76 12.60 -15.81
CA ALA A 67 -33.73 11.62 -16.26
C ALA A 67 -34.14 10.68 -15.11
N ILE A 68 -33.16 10.19 -14.34
CA ILE A 68 -33.40 9.25 -13.24
C ILE A 68 -33.92 10.02 -12.00
N GLY A 69 -33.24 11.09 -11.61
CA GLY A 69 -33.45 11.76 -10.33
C GLY A 69 -34.62 12.75 -10.29
N VAL A 70 -35.05 13.27 -11.44
CA VAL A 70 -36.13 14.28 -11.53
C VAL A 70 -37.30 13.76 -12.35
N LYS A 71 -37.03 13.12 -13.49
CA LYS A 71 -38.07 12.63 -14.40
C LYS A 71 -38.53 11.20 -14.10
N ASN A 72 -37.94 10.55 -13.10
CA ASN A 72 -38.26 9.17 -12.66
C ASN A 72 -38.26 8.15 -13.80
N VAL A 73 -37.38 8.32 -14.79
CA VAL A 73 -37.16 7.32 -15.85
C VAL A 73 -36.51 6.10 -15.22
N ALA A 74 -36.94 4.90 -15.61
CA ALA A 74 -36.35 3.65 -15.14
C ALA A 74 -34.85 3.59 -15.50
N GLU A 75 -34.01 3.08 -14.58
CA GLU A 75 -32.55 3.05 -14.79
C GLU A 75 -32.16 2.28 -16.06
N ALA A 76 -32.86 1.20 -16.39
CA ALA A 76 -32.60 0.41 -17.60
C ALA A 76 -32.82 1.24 -18.89
N ASP A 77 -33.92 1.98 -18.97
CA ASP A 77 -34.24 2.83 -20.14
C ASP A 77 -33.28 4.02 -20.24
N ALA A 78 -32.95 4.61 -19.10
CA ALA A 78 -31.99 5.71 -19.02
C ALA A 78 -30.58 5.25 -19.44
N ARG A 79 -30.18 4.03 -19.02
CA ARG A 79 -28.93 3.37 -19.43
C ARG A 79 -28.91 3.14 -20.93
N ALA A 80 -29.93 2.50 -21.48
CA ALA A 80 -30.01 2.20 -22.92
C ALA A 80 -29.93 3.50 -23.76
N ALA A 81 -30.63 4.56 -23.34
CA ALA A 81 -30.59 5.86 -24.01
C ALA A 81 -29.23 6.58 -23.88
N PHE A 82 -28.46 6.29 -22.84
CA PHE A 82 -27.11 6.82 -22.67
C PHE A 82 -26.09 6.03 -23.49
N VAL A 83 -26.10 4.70 -23.41
CA VAL A 83 -25.25 3.80 -24.22
C VAL A 83 -25.46 4.06 -25.71
N GLY A 84 -26.72 4.07 -26.17
CA GLY A 84 -27.02 4.36 -27.57
C GLY A 84 -26.67 5.78 -28.02
N TRP A 85 -26.49 6.72 -27.07
CA TRP A 85 -25.92 8.03 -27.39
C TRP A 85 -24.41 7.96 -27.52
N LEU A 86 -23.70 7.24 -26.63
CA LEU A 86 -22.25 7.06 -26.69
C LEU A 86 -21.82 6.43 -28.02
N GLU A 87 -22.49 5.35 -28.45
CA GLU A 87 -22.24 4.69 -29.74
C GLU A 87 -22.32 5.63 -30.94
N LYS A 88 -23.19 6.65 -30.84
CA LYS A 88 -23.46 7.61 -31.92
C LYS A 88 -22.68 8.91 -31.80
N ASN A 89 -21.97 9.16 -30.70
CA ASN A 89 -21.40 10.48 -30.44
C ASN A 89 -19.98 10.46 -29.87
N ASP A 90 -19.47 9.32 -29.39
CA ASP A 90 -18.11 9.23 -28.82
C ASP A 90 -16.99 9.02 -29.87
N TRP A 91 -17.21 9.38 -31.14
CA TRP A 91 -16.23 9.20 -32.21
C TRP A 91 -14.90 9.93 -31.97
N GLY A 92 -14.94 11.05 -31.23
CA GLY A 92 -13.76 11.79 -30.80
C GLY A 92 -13.17 11.33 -29.46
N GLY A 93 -13.67 10.22 -28.91
CA GLY A 93 -13.10 9.52 -27.75
C GLY A 93 -13.19 10.27 -26.43
N GLY A 94 -14.18 11.15 -26.23
CA GLY A 94 -14.34 11.92 -24.99
C GLY A 94 -14.69 11.04 -23.78
N PHE A 95 -15.56 10.04 -23.97
CA PHE A 95 -15.93 9.08 -22.94
C PHE A 95 -14.84 8.03 -22.76
N ARG A 96 -14.23 7.55 -23.85
CA ARG A 96 -13.04 6.67 -23.76
C ARG A 96 -11.89 7.31 -22.99
N PHE A 97 -11.55 8.56 -23.31
CA PHE A 97 -10.55 9.34 -22.57
C PHE A 97 -10.86 9.42 -21.08
N PHE A 98 -12.13 9.68 -20.73
CA PHE A 98 -12.57 9.74 -19.35
C PHE A 98 -12.36 8.40 -18.62
N ILE A 99 -12.78 7.29 -19.22
CA ILE A 99 -12.64 5.95 -18.64
C ILE A 99 -11.17 5.57 -18.45
N ASP A 100 -10.34 5.78 -19.47
CA ASP A 100 -8.91 5.44 -19.42
C ASP A 100 -8.16 6.29 -18.39
N THR A 101 -8.42 7.61 -18.37
CA THR A 101 -7.79 8.54 -17.42
C THR A 101 -8.21 8.24 -15.98
N ASN A 102 -9.50 8.00 -15.73
CA ASN A 102 -9.99 7.69 -14.39
C ASN A 102 -9.44 6.34 -13.89
N THR A 103 -9.36 5.34 -14.77
CA THR A 103 -8.78 4.03 -14.44
C THR A 103 -7.30 4.16 -14.05
N GLU A 104 -6.53 4.95 -14.80
CA GLU A 104 -5.12 5.19 -14.53
C GLU A 104 -4.89 6.00 -13.24
N GLU A 105 -5.72 7.02 -12.96
CA GLU A 105 -5.64 7.77 -11.70
C GLU A 105 -6.02 6.92 -10.49
N VAL A 106 -7.06 6.09 -10.60
CA VAL A 106 -7.44 5.14 -9.54
C VAL A 106 -6.31 4.16 -9.28
N ARG A 107 -5.68 3.61 -10.34
CA ARG A 107 -4.50 2.74 -10.21
C ARG A 107 -3.36 3.44 -9.50
N LYS A 108 -2.99 4.65 -9.93
CA LYS A 108 -1.94 5.47 -9.28
C LYS A 108 -2.26 5.78 -7.82
N ALA A 109 -3.51 6.10 -7.51
CA ALA A 109 -3.94 6.37 -6.14
C ALA A 109 -3.86 5.11 -5.25
N GLN A 110 -4.23 3.95 -5.78
CA GLN A 110 -4.08 2.66 -5.10
C GLN A 110 -2.60 2.32 -4.87
N GLU A 111 -1.74 2.52 -5.87
CA GLU A 111 -0.29 2.32 -5.74
C GLU A 111 0.32 3.28 -4.72
N ALA A 112 -0.05 4.56 -4.75
CA ALA A 112 0.41 5.55 -3.78
C ALA A 112 -0.07 5.21 -2.35
N ALA A 113 -1.32 4.75 -2.20
CA ALA A 113 -1.85 4.31 -0.91
C ALA A 113 -1.13 3.06 -0.40
N ALA A 114 -0.86 2.08 -1.26
CA ALA A 114 -0.08 0.89 -0.93
C ALA A 114 1.35 1.25 -0.52
N GLN A 115 2.01 2.15 -1.26
CA GLN A 115 3.35 2.63 -0.92
C GLN A 115 3.35 3.42 0.40
N ALA A 116 2.33 4.26 0.64
CA ALA A 116 2.19 4.97 1.90
C ALA A 116 1.99 4.01 3.08
N ALA A 117 1.24 2.92 2.89
CA ALA A 117 1.08 1.88 3.91
C ALA A 117 2.42 1.18 4.22
N VAL A 118 3.20 0.83 3.19
CA VAL A 118 4.57 0.29 3.35
C VAL A 118 5.45 1.27 4.14
N ASN A 119 5.43 2.56 3.79
CA ASN A 119 6.23 3.58 4.47
C ASN A 119 5.84 3.75 5.95
N ARG A 120 4.56 3.64 6.30
CA ARG A 120 4.11 3.65 7.71
C ARG A 120 4.67 2.44 8.47
N ILE A 121 4.68 1.26 7.86
CA ILE A 121 5.27 0.07 8.48
C ILE A 121 6.78 0.26 8.64
N ILE A 122 7.48 0.83 7.67
CA ILE A 122 8.91 1.17 7.82
C ILE A 122 9.11 2.08 9.04
N GLN A 123 8.35 3.17 9.14
CA GLN A 123 8.41 4.14 10.25
C GLN A 123 8.03 3.54 11.61
N SER A 124 7.22 2.49 11.64
CA SER A 124 6.84 1.84 12.90
C SER A 124 8.04 1.22 13.64
N ALA A 125 9.14 0.89 12.95
CA ALA A 125 10.41 0.52 13.60
C ALA A 125 10.95 1.65 14.49
N THR A 126 10.81 2.91 14.07
CA THR A 126 11.17 4.06 14.90
C THR A 126 10.23 4.21 16.08
N SER A 127 8.90 4.12 15.85
CA SER A 127 7.90 4.25 16.92
C SER A 127 8.14 3.26 18.05
N VAL A 128 8.31 1.98 17.73
CA VAL A 128 8.45 0.95 18.77
C VAL A 128 9.76 1.06 19.55
N ALA A 129 10.83 1.58 18.93
CA ALA A 129 12.07 1.90 19.64
C ALA A 129 11.89 3.09 20.59
N VAL A 130 11.15 4.12 20.15
CA VAL A 130 10.79 5.29 20.97
C VAL A 130 9.90 4.89 22.16
N ASP A 131 8.94 3.98 21.95
CA ASP A 131 8.12 3.46 23.04
C ASP A 131 8.97 2.64 24.02
N LEU A 132 9.88 1.81 23.52
CA LEU A 132 10.79 1.04 24.37
C LEU A 132 11.68 1.93 25.23
N ARG A 133 12.28 3.00 24.68
CA ARG A 133 13.12 3.91 25.48
C ARG A 133 12.32 4.68 26.53
N ASN A 134 11.04 4.95 26.30
CA ASN A 134 10.17 5.65 27.26
C ASN A 134 9.94 4.81 28.53
N GLY A 135 10.10 3.48 28.44
CA GLY A 135 10.10 2.58 29.59
C GLY A 135 11.30 2.74 30.53
N TYR A 136 12.35 3.47 30.14
CA TYR A 136 13.52 3.72 30.99
C TYR A 136 13.34 5.04 31.74
N SER A 137 13.07 4.98 33.05
CA SER A 137 12.82 6.16 33.89
C SER A 137 14.04 6.69 34.66
N GLY A 138 15.13 5.91 34.78
CA GLY A 138 16.35 6.30 35.54
C GLY A 138 17.61 6.41 34.68
N VAL A 139 18.50 7.38 34.96
CA VAL A 139 19.76 7.60 34.22
C VAL A 139 20.68 6.36 34.27
N GLY A 140 20.78 5.71 35.43
CA GLY A 140 21.60 4.49 35.60
C GLY A 140 21.18 3.32 34.69
N ASN A 141 19.91 3.25 34.30
CA ASN A 141 19.37 2.18 33.44
C ASN A 141 19.45 2.53 31.94
N LYS A 142 19.79 3.79 31.62
CA LYS A 142 19.90 4.30 30.24
C LYS A 142 21.32 4.22 29.71
N ILE A 143 22.33 4.41 30.58
CA ILE A 143 23.73 4.49 30.16
C ILE A 143 24.18 3.16 29.52
N GLY A 144 24.70 3.24 28.29
CA GLY A 144 25.16 2.07 27.54
C GLY A 144 24.05 1.23 26.91
N THR A 145 22.78 1.58 27.14
CA THR A 145 21.62 0.87 26.57
C THR A 145 21.36 1.34 25.13
N VAL A 146 21.18 0.36 24.26
CA VAL A 146 20.67 0.52 22.90
C VAL A 146 19.26 -0.04 22.85
N VAL A 147 18.36 0.66 22.20
CA VAL A 147 17.04 0.15 21.83
C VAL A 147 16.96 0.05 20.31
N ALA A 148 16.27 -0.95 19.80
CA ALA A 148 16.05 -1.14 18.39
C ALA A 148 14.58 -1.46 18.13
N GLY A 149 14.09 -1.02 16.97
CA GLY A 149 12.87 -1.50 16.37
C GLY A 149 13.17 -2.14 15.03
N LEU A 150 12.42 -3.19 14.72
CA LEU A 150 12.47 -3.93 13.47
C LEU A 150 11.05 -4.02 12.93
N SER A 151 10.82 -3.60 11.70
CA SER A 151 9.54 -3.76 11.03
C SER A 151 9.64 -4.69 9.83
N GLU A 152 8.59 -5.48 9.62
CA GLU A 152 8.43 -6.37 8.47
C GLU A 152 7.27 -5.87 7.61
N THR A 153 7.58 -5.35 6.42
CA THR A 153 6.57 -4.78 5.51
C THR A 153 5.67 -5.83 4.86
N ALA A 154 6.10 -7.09 4.81
CA ALA A 154 5.31 -8.18 4.23
C ALA A 154 4.09 -8.55 5.07
N ALA A 155 4.24 -8.61 6.40
CA ALA A 155 3.17 -8.98 7.32
C ALA A 155 2.69 -7.82 8.22
N GLY A 156 3.27 -6.62 8.07
CA GLY A 156 2.89 -5.43 8.84
C GLY A 156 3.21 -5.54 10.33
N ARG A 157 4.27 -6.27 10.70
CA ARG A 157 4.62 -6.55 12.10
C ARG A 157 5.85 -5.76 12.54
N THR A 158 5.93 -5.51 13.84
CA THR A 158 7.06 -4.83 14.48
C THR A 158 7.57 -5.59 15.68
N PHE A 159 8.88 -5.53 15.88
CA PHE A 159 9.60 -6.17 16.97
C PHE A 159 10.53 -5.16 17.60
N THR A 160 10.71 -5.25 18.91
CA THR A 160 11.61 -4.39 19.67
C THR A 160 12.79 -5.19 20.18
N GLY A 161 13.94 -4.57 20.28
CA GLY A 161 15.11 -5.16 20.91
C GLY A 161 15.84 -4.19 21.82
N ASN A 162 16.54 -4.72 22.82
CA ASN A 162 17.38 -3.95 23.71
C ASN A 162 18.74 -4.61 23.92
N SER A 163 19.79 -3.81 24.11
CA SER A 163 21.12 -4.31 24.47
C SER A 163 21.34 -4.26 25.99
N GLY A 164 22.10 -5.22 26.53
CA GLY A 164 22.63 -5.16 27.88
C GLY A 164 22.02 -6.17 28.87
N GLY A 165 22.70 -6.34 30.01
CA GLY A 165 22.48 -7.43 30.98
C GLY A 165 21.18 -7.38 31.81
N TYR A 166 20.26 -6.44 31.55
CA TYR A 166 19.00 -6.33 32.28
C TYR A 166 17.93 -7.32 31.81
N VAL A 167 18.05 -7.84 30.58
CA VAL A 167 17.15 -8.88 30.05
C VAL A 167 17.99 -9.88 29.28
N ARG A 168 18.14 -11.09 29.79
CA ARG A 168 18.58 -12.23 28.97
C ARG A 168 17.36 -12.72 28.22
N ALA A 169 17.50 -12.94 26.91
CA ALA A 169 16.43 -13.58 26.16
C ALA A 169 16.16 -14.97 26.78
N ALA A 170 14.91 -15.22 27.16
CA ALA A 170 14.53 -16.52 27.74
C ALA A 170 14.72 -17.67 26.75
N GLN A 171 14.70 -17.36 25.45
CA GLN A 171 14.85 -18.30 24.36
C GLN A 171 15.61 -17.67 23.19
N GLN A 172 16.49 -18.44 22.57
CA GLN A 172 17.15 -18.10 21.31
C GLN A 172 16.59 -18.96 20.18
N HIS A 173 16.20 -18.34 19.08
CA HIS A 173 15.79 -19.04 17.88
C HIS A 173 16.99 -19.76 17.24
N ALA A 174 16.80 -20.99 16.77
CA ALA A 174 17.90 -21.82 16.25
C ALA A 174 18.69 -21.16 15.09
N LEU A 175 18.01 -20.36 14.26
CA LEU A 175 18.64 -19.62 13.16
C LEU A 175 19.55 -18.47 13.61
N MET A 176 19.48 -18.01 14.86
CA MET A 176 20.34 -16.92 15.32
C MET A 176 21.82 -17.32 15.26
N ALA A 177 22.16 -18.55 15.62
CA ALA A 177 23.54 -19.04 15.51
C ALA A 177 24.03 -19.01 14.05
N GLU A 178 23.19 -19.49 13.12
CA GLU A 178 23.51 -19.46 11.68
C GLU A 178 23.65 -18.02 11.17
N LEU A 179 22.75 -17.12 11.58
CA LEU A 179 22.76 -15.70 11.22
C LEU A 179 24.04 -15.00 11.70
N LEU A 180 24.54 -15.33 12.89
CA LEU A 180 25.70 -14.65 13.47
C LEU A 180 27.04 -15.31 13.12
N SER A 181 27.03 -16.59 12.69
CA SER A 181 28.20 -17.44 12.43
C SER A 181 29.28 -16.85 11.51
N ARG A 182 28.92 -15.93 10.60
CA ARG A 182 29.86 -15.32 9.63
C ARG A 182 30.19 -13.84 9.92
N THR A 183 29.87 -13.37 11.12
CA THR A 183 30.30 -12.05 11.60
C THR A 183 31.55 -12.23 12.46
N ALA A 184 32.47 -11.26 12.44
CA ALA A 184 33.68 -11.34 13.26
C ALA A 184 33.28 -11.54 14.74
N GLN A 185 33.62 -12.71 15.30
CA GLN A 185 33.22 -13.12 16.65
C GLN A 185 33.62 -12.02 17.65
N ARG A 186 32.62 -11.36 18.24
CA ARG A 186 32.72 -11.04 19.67
C ARG A 186 32.32 -12.36 20.35
N GLU A 187 33.00 -12.74 21.42
CA GLU A 187 32.75 -13.97 22.19
C GLU A 187 31.24 -14.25 22.36
N ASP A 188 30.87 -15.54 22.48
CA ASP A 188 29.49 -16.07 22.62
C ASP A 188 28.37 -15.02 22.48
N TRP A 189 27.76 -14.98 21.29
CA TRP A 189 26.67 -14.05 21.01
C TRP A 189 25.43 -14.38 21.85
N ASP A 190 25.37 -13.83 23.05
CA ASP A 190 24.11 -13.72 23.77
C ASP A 190 23.14 -12.88 22.95
N VAL A 191 21.86 -13.25 22.93
CA VAL A 191 20.82 -12.58 22.14
C VAL A 191 20.70 -11.07 22.47
N ASN A 192 21.03 -10.68 23.70
CA ASN A 192 21.00 -9.30 24.19
C ASN A 192 22.35 -8.56 24.01
N ALA A 193 23.33 -9.14 23.31
CA ALA A 193 24.61 -8.50 23.03
C ALA A 193 24.44 -7.21 22.20
N CYS A 194 23.42 -7.19 21.33
CA CYS A 194 23.03 -6.03 20.54
C CYS A 194 21.51 -5.97 20.42
N ALA A 195 20.94 -4.75 20.44
CA ALA A 195 19.50 -4.58 20.36
C ALA A 195 18.92 -5.11 19.04
N GLU A 196 19.67 -5.02 17.95
CA GLU A 196 19.28 -5.55 16.64
C GLU A 196 19.20 -7.09 16.64
N VAL A 197 20.07 -7.75 17.41
CA VAL A 197 20.09 -9.21 17.57
C VAL A 197 18.87 -9.67 18.36
N ASP A 198 18.53 -8.97 19.44
CA ASP A 198 17.33 -9.27 20.23
C ASP A 198 16.03 -9.04 19.44
N ALA A 199 15.93 -7.92 18.72
CA ALA A 199 14.79 -7.64 17.84
C ALA A 199 14.61 -8.74 16.76
N MET A 200 15.73 -9.19 16.16
CA MET A 200 15.72 -10.26 15.18
C MET A 200 15.34 -11.62 15.79
N ASN A 201 15.83 -11.92 17.00
CA ASN A 201 15.46 -13.13 17.70
C ASN A 201 13.95 -13.19 17.97
N LYS A 202 13.36 -12.08 18.43
CA LYS A 202 11.91 -11.95 18.63
C LYS A 202 11.12 -12.09 17.33
N TYR A 203 11.61 -11.51 16.24
CA TYR A 203 11.02 -11.71 14.91
C TYR A 203 10.97 -13.18 14.52
N LEU A 204 12.10 -13.89 14.65
CA LEU A 204 12.19 -15.30 14.26
C LEU A 204 11.31 -16.19 15.16
N LEU A 205 11.32 -15.97 16.47
CA LEU A 205 10.44 -16.70 17.40
C LEU A 205 8.95 -16.48 17.10
N ALA A 206 8.58 -15.26 16.69
CA ALA A 206 7.21 -14.91 16.34
C ALA A 206 6.83 -15.28 14.89
N THR A 207 7.75 -15.86 14.11
CA THR A 207 7.53 -16.18 12.69
C THR A 207 7.88 -17.63 12.38
N PRO A 208 7.00 -18.60 12.75
CA PRO A 208 7.27 -20.04 12.58
C PRO A 208 7.50 -20.49 11.12
N ALA A 209 7.11 -19.66 10.15
CA ALA A 209 7.33 -19.89 8.73
C ALA A 209 8.82 -19.72 8.32
N VAL A 210 9.61 -18.96 9.08
CA VAL A 210 11.03 -18.74 8.79
C VAL A 210 11.86 -19.84 9.43
N ARG A 211 12.20 -20.87 8.65
CA ARG A 211 12.92 -22.06 9.14
C ARG A 211 14.37 -22.12 8.70
N ARG A 212 14.74 -21.33 7.69
CA ARG A 212 16.11 -21.18 7.14
C ARG A 212 16.37 -19.71 6.81
N LEU A 213 17.65 -19.31 6.69
CA LEU A 213 18.00 -17.92 6.34
C LEU A 213 17.39 -17.45 5.01
N SER A 214 17.17 -18.36 4.05
CA SER A 214 16.53 -18.09 2.77
C SER A 214 15.05 -17.67 2.89
N ASP A 215 14.41 -18.04 4.01
CA ASP A 215 12.99 -17.77 4.23
C ASP A 215 12.77 -16.35 4.77
N ILE A 216 13.84 -15.65 5.17
CA ILE A 216 13.80 -14.26 5.59
C ILE A 216 13.50 -13.38 4.36
N PRO A 217 12.42 -12.58 4.37
CA PRO A 217 12.00 -11.81 3.21
C PRO A 217 12.95 -10.64 2.92
N ARG A 218 13.82 -10.82 1.93
CA ARG A 218 14.81 -9.81 1.51
C ARG A 218 14.13 -8.50 1.12
N GLY A 219 14.66 -7.37 1.59
CA GLY A 219 14.12 -6.04 1.31
C GLY A 219 12.77 -5.74 1.98
N LYS A 220 12.32 -6.60 2.90
CA LYS A 220 11.07 -6.40 3.65
C LYS A 220 11.28 -6.12 5.14
N LEU A 221 12.51 -6.26 5.63
CA LEU A 221 12.87 -5.94 7.01
C LEU A 221 13.52 -4.55 7.09
N PHE A 222 13.11 -3.73 8.04
CA PHE A 222 13.65 -2.39 8.26
C PHE A 222 13.97 -2.16 9.72
N PHE A 223 15.14 -1.61 10.02
CA PHE A 223 15.61 -1.39 11.39
C PHE A 223 15.85 0.08 11.72
N HIS A 224 15.50 0.45 12.95
CA HIS A 224 15.87 1.70 13.59
C HIS A 224 16.55 1.36 14.92
N ALA A 225 17.60 2.10 15.29
CA ALA A 225 18.27 1.90 16.56
C ALA A 225 18.64 3.24 17.20
N GLU A 226 18.48 3.32 18.53
CA GLU A 226 18.84 4.47 19.33
C GLU A 226 19.72 4.06 20.51
N THR A 227 20.62 4.95 20.90
CA THR A 227 21.45 4.78 22.09
C THR A 227 21.30 6.00 22.98
N TYR A 228 21.40 5.82 24.29
CA TYR A 228 21.48 6.95 25.20
C TYR A 228 22.87 7.58 25.15
N ALA A 229 22.96 8.82 24.67
CA ALA A 229 24.18 9.60 24.67
C ALA A 229 24.34 10.29 26.01
N TRP A 230 25.08 9.65 26.93
CA TRP A 230 25.24 10.10 28.32
C TRP A 230 25.76 11.54 28.42
N GLU A 231 26.72 11.93 27.56
CA GLU A 231 27.27 13.29 27.48
C GLU A 231 26.21 14.36 27.21
N LYS A 232 25.15 13.99 26.49
CA LYS A 232 24.09 14.89 26.03
C LYS A 232 22.78 14.69 26.79
N GLY A 233 22.73 13.73 27.72
CA GLY A 233 21.54 13.38 28.48
C GLY A 233 20.34 12.94 27.64
N THR A 234 20.52 12.56 26.37
CA THR A 234 19.43 12.32 25.41
C THR A 234 19.62 11.05 24.59
N TRP A 235 18.52 10.49 24.10
CA TRP A 235 18.53 9.38 23.14
C TRP A 235 18.85 9.89 21.73
N GLN A 236 19.73 9.17 21.03
CA GLN A 236 20.16 9.53 19.68
C GLN A 236 20.07 8.34 18.76
N ALA A 237 19.55 8.56 17.55
CA ALA A 237 19.61 7.59 16.48
C ALA A 237 21.07 7.21 16.20
N ARG A 238 21.33 5.91 16.02
CA ARG A 238 22.66 5.38 15.73
C ARG A 238 22.65 4.43 14.55
N LYS A 239 23.83 4.16 14.01
CA LYS A 239 24.02 3.04 13.08
C LYS A 239 24.13 1.73 13.86
N ALA A 240 23.82 0.63 13.19
CA ALA A 240 24.17 -0.68 13.68
C ALA A 240 25.68 -0.77 13.93
N CYS A 241 26.11 -1.57 14.91
CA CYS A 241 27.54 -1.82 15.07
C CYS A 241 28.08 -2.58 13.85
N LYS A 242 29.40 -2.54 13.61
CA LYS A 242 30.02 -3.18 12.42
C LYS A 242 29.59 -4.64 12.21
N ASN A 243 29.44 -5.41 13.29
CA ASN A 243 29.02 -6.81 13.21
C ASN A 243 27.53 -6.94 12.90
N CYS A 244 26.68 -6.11 13.51
CA CYS A 244 25.25 -6.10 13.21
C CYS A 244 24.97 -5.70 11.76
N ASP A 245 25.68 -4.68 11.29
CA ASP A 245 25.59 -4.18 9.92
C ASP A 245 25.90 -5.28 8.90
N GLN A 246 26.92 -6.10 9.13
CA GLN A 246 27.29 -7.22 8.25
C GLN A 246 26.15 -8.23 8.05
N TRP A 247 25.50 -8.68 9.13
CA TRP A 247 24.42 -9.67 8.97
C TRP A 247 23.11 -9.04 8.50
N LEU A 248 22.82 -7.79 8.89
CA LEU A 248 21.66 -7.03 8.41
C LEU A 248 21.72 -6.84 6.89
N ILE A 249 22.88 -6.46 6.35
CA ILE A 249 23.11 -6.36 4.91
C ILE A 249 22.90 -7.71 4.22
N ARG A 250 23.39 -8.80 4.82
CA ARG A 250 23.29 -10.14 4.23
C ARG A 250 21.86 -10.62 4.07
N ILE A 251 20.98 -10.29 5.01
CA ILE A 251 19.53 -10.60 4.91
C ILE A 251 18.75 -9.56 4.11
N GLY A 252 19.41 -8.49 3.65
CA GLY A 252 18.78 -7.40 2.90
C GLY A 252 17.84 -6.57 3.75
N ALA A 253 18.15 -6.38 5.04
CA ALA A 253 17.42 -5.45 5.89
C ALA A 253 17.82 -4.00 5.58
N GLY A 254 16.83 -3.12 5.45
CA GLY A 254 17.03 -1.69 5.25
C GLY A 254 17.16 -0.94 6.58
N ARG A 255 17.88 0.17 6.57
CA ARG A 255 17.90 1.11 7.71
C ARG A 255 16.84 2.18 7.50
N VAL A 256 16.10 2.52 8.56
CA VAL A 256 15.21 3.69 8.60
C VAL A 256 16.00 4.96 8.87
#